data_AF-U9UGF4-F1
#
_entry.id   AF-U9UGF4-F1
#
_cell.length_a   1.000
_cell.length_b   1.000
_cell.length_c   1.000
_cell.angle_alpha   90.00
_cell.angle_beta   90.00
_cell.angle_gamma   90.00
#
_symmetry.space_group_name_H-M   'P 1'
#
loop_
_entity.id
_entity.type
_entity.pdbx_description
1 polymer ?
#
loop_
_entity_poly.entity_id
_entity_poly.type
_entity_poly.pdbx_seq_one_letter_code
_entity_poly.pdbx_strand_id
1 'polypeptide(L)' 'MNNDLWNIATKYNFINSDGTINNTTTIIQDPDSNTNLFNWFFTSLLAVYNLLTVGEYY' A
#
# COMPACT_ATOMS: atom_id res chain seq x y z
N MET A 1 -13.66 -0.55 8.32
CA MET A 1 -12.65 -1.18 7.44
C MET A 1 -11.70 -0.07 7.03
N ASN A 2 -10.44 -0.17 7.45
CA ASN A 2 -9.44 0.88 7.23
C ASN A 2 -8.80 0.67 5.85
N ASN A 3 -8.96 1.64 4.94
CA ASN A 3 -8.43 1.62 3.57
C ASN A 3 -7.06 2.32 3.46
N ASP A 4 -6.32 2.41 4.57
CA ASP A 4 -4.97 2.94 4.55
C ASP A 4 -4.10 2.17 3.53
N LEU A 5 -3.67 2.88 2.47
CA LEU A 5 -2.89 2.33 1.36
C LEU A 5 -1.61 1.66 1.86
N TRP A 6 -1.05 2.15 2.98
CA TRP A 6 0.13 1.57 3.63
C TRP A 6 -0.12 0.25 4.36
N ASN A 7 -1.39 -0.09 4.59
CA ASN A 7 -1.78 -1.33 5.27
C ASN A 7 -2.04 -2.48 4.27
N ILE A 8 -2.36 -2.16 3.02
CA ILE A 8 -2.55 -3.14 1.94
C ILE A 8 -1.27 -3.37 1.12
N ALA A 9 -0.28 -2.48 1.21
CA ALA A 9 1.00 -2.63 0.53
C ALA A 9 1.81 -3.79 1.12
N THR A 10 2.38 -4.63 0.25
CA THR A 10 3.29 -5.71 0.67
C THR A 10 4.52 -5.13 1.35
N LYS A 11 4.88 -5.70 2.50
CA LYS A 11 6.03 -5.30 3.31
C LYS A 11 7.06 -6.41 3.33
N TYR A 12 8.32 -6.04 3.15
CA TYR A 12 9.45 -6.96 3.22
C TYR A 12 10.35 -6.56 4.39
N ASN A 13 10.64 -7.51 5.27
CA ASN A 13 11.64 -7.35 6.31
C ASN A 13 12.99 -7.82 5.81
N PHE A 14 14.06 -7.16 6.23
CA PHE A 14 15.40 -7.59 5.89
C PHE A 14 15.79 -8.84 6.68
N ILE A 15 16.39 -9.83 6.01
CA ILE A 15 16.99 -11.00 6.65
C ILE A 15 18.49 -10.73 6.78
N ASN A 16 18.99 -10.72 8.01
CA ASN A 16 20.42 -10.57 8.28
C ASN A 16 21.18 -11.82 7.83
N SER A 17 22.51 -11.72 7.68
CA SER A 17 23.37 -12.83 7.27
C SER A 17 23.39 -14.01 8.26
N ASP A 18 22.98 -13.79 9.50
CA ASP A 18 22.83 -14.81 10.56
C ASP A 18 21.43 -15.46 10.58
N GLY A 19 20.55 -15.10 9.65
CA GLY A 19 19.19 -15.63 9.53
C GLY A 19 18.16 -14.97 10.45
N THR A 20 18.54 -13.95 11.22
CA THR A 20 17.59 -13.18 12.03
C THR A 20 16.80 -12.18 11.17
N ILE A 21 15.53 -11.97 11.50
CA ILE A 21 14.70 -10.95 10.85
C ILE A 21 15.00 -9.60 11.52
N ASN A 22 15.40 -8.62 10.73
CA ASN A 22 15.54 -7.25 11.19
C ASN A 22 14.17 -6.53 11.13
N ASN A 23 13.54 -6.38 12.29
CA ASN A 23 12.23 -5.72 12.41
C ASN A 23 12.31 -4.19 12.36
N THR A 24 13.50 -3.60 12.29
CA THR A 24 13.68 -2.14 12.27
C THR A 24 13.69 -1.55 10.87
N THR A 25 13.89 -2.39 9.84
CA THR A 25 13.93 -1.97 8.44
C THR A 25 12.88 -2.74 7.64
N THR A 26 11.78 -2.06 7.34
CA THR A 26 10.73 -2.58 6.46
C THR A 26 10.80 -1.84 5.13
N ILE A 27 11.00 -2.58 4.04
CA ILE A 27 10.85 -2.07 2.68
C ILE A 27 9.39 -2.23 2.28
N ILE A 28 8.78 -1.15 1.80
CA ILE A 28 7.42 -1.16 1.29
C ILE A 28 7.51 -1.32 -0.22
N GLN A 29 6.74 -2.25 -0.77
CA GLN A 29 6.69 -2.45 -2.22
C GLN A 29 6.17 -1.18 -2.92
N ASP A 30 6.88 -0.72 -3.94
CA ASP A 30 6.36 0.33 -4.81
C ASP A 30 5.08 -0.15 -5.52
N PRO A 31 4.07 0.71 -5.66
CA PRO A 31 2.82 0.31 -6.28
C PRO A 31 3.02 0.05 -7.78
N ASP A 32 2.50 -1.08 -8.24
CA ASP A 32 2.51 -1.52 -9.64
C ASP A 32 1.20 -1.18 -10.35
N SER A 33 1.04 -1.60 -11.60
CA SER A 33 -0.19 -1.33 -12.37
C SER A 33 -1.45 -1.98 -11.79
N ASN A 34 -1.32 -2.98 -10.91
CA ASN A 34 -2.44 -3.68 -10.27
C ASN A 34 -2.78 -3.09 -8.90
N THR A 35 -1.83 -2.41 -8.26
CA THR A 35 -2.00 -1.77 -6.94
C THR A 35 -2.18 -0.25 -7.03
N ASN A 36 -1.72 0.39 -8.11
CA ASN A 36 -1.96 1.81 -8.38
C ASN A 36 -3.23 2.04 -9.19
N LEU A 37 -4.33 2.39 -8.51
CA LEU A 37 -5.60 2.70 -9.17
C LEU A 37 -5.56 3.96 -10.04
N PHE A 38 -4.57 4.83 -9.92
CA PHE A 38 -4.41 6.02 -10.77
C PHE A 38 -3.68 5.73 -12.09
N ASN A 39 -3.15 4.53 -12.28
CA ASN A 39 -2.40 4.16 -13.49
C ASN A 39 -3.29 4.08 -14.75
N TRP A 40 -4.61 3.92 -14.61
CA TRP A 40 -5.55 3.83 -15.73
C TRP A 40 -6.76 4.75 -15.53
N PHE A 41 -7.22 5.39 -16.61
CA PHE A 41 -8.28 6.40 -16.54
C PHE A 41 -9.59 5.86 -15.96
N PHE A 42 -9.95 4.60 -16.23
CA PHE A 42 -11.17 4.01 -15.70
C PHE A 42 -11.08 3.69 -14.21
N THR A 43 -9.91 3.24 -13.74
CA THR A 43 -9.68 2.93 -12.32
C THR A 43 -9.45 4.18 -11.49
N SER A 44 -9.01 5.29 -12.10
CA SER A 44 -8.79 6.55 -11.39
C SER A 44 -10.10 7.20 -10.91
N LEU A 45 -11.21 7.00 -11.63
CA LEU A 45 -12.52 7.45 -11.16
C LEU A 45 -12.95 6.72 -9.88
N LEU A 46 -12.71 5.40 -9.81
CA LEU A 46 -12.94 4.62 -8.59
C LEU A 46 -12.01 5.06 -7.46
N ALA A 47 -10.75 5.39 -7.77
CA ALA A 47 -9.79 5.91 -6.80
C ALA A 47 -10.26 7.25 -6.20
N VAL A 48 -10.74 8.18 -7.03
CA VAL A 48 -11.30 9.47 -6.59
C VAL A 48 -12.58 9.26 -5.78
N TYR A 49 -13.48 8.38 -6.22
CA TYR A 49 -14.67 8.03 -5.45
C TYR A 49 -14.28 7.52 -4.05
N ASN A 50 -13.39 6.54 -3.96
CA ASN A 50 -12.93 6.00 -2.69
C ASN A 50 -12.28 7.07 -1.82
N LEU A 51 -11.47 7.97 -2.39
CA LEU A 51 -10.88 9.09 -1.65
C LEU A 51 -11.94 10.01 -1.04
N LEU A 52 -12.99 10.33 -1.80
CA LEU A 52 -14.03 11.27 -1.39
C LEU A 52 -15.07 10.66 -0.46
N THR A 53 -15.34 9.36 -0.56
CA THR A 53 -16.40 8.69 0.22
C THR A 53 -15.88 7.85 1.37
N VAL A 54 -14.63 7.38 1.31
CA VAL A 54 -13.97 6.63 2.39
C VAL A 54 -13.06 7.53 3.21
N GLY A 55 -12.79 8.76 2.75
CA GLY A 55 -12.02 9.79 3.46
C GLY A 55 -12.38 9.83 4.94
N GLU A 56 -11.37 9.57 5.75
CA GLU A 56 -11.42 9.22 7.17
C GLU A 56 -12.49 10.00 7.95
N TYR A 57 -13.59 9.32 8.28
CA TYR A 57 -14.33 9.65 9.48
C TYR A 57 -13.55 9.03 10.64
N TYR A 58 -13.12 9.89 11.58
CA TYR A 58 -12.40 9.59 12.83
C TYR A 58 -12.63 8.17 13.40
#